data_AF-A0A1E4ZP68-F1
#
_entry.id   AF-A0A1E4ZP68-F1
#
_cell.length_a   1.000
_cell.length_b   1.000
_cell.length_c   1.000
_cell.angle_alpha   90.00
_cell.angle_beta   90.00
_cell.angle_gamma   90.00
#
_symmetry.space_group_name_H-M   'P 1'
#
loop_
_entity.id
_entity.type
_entity.pdbx_description
1 polymer ?
#
loop_
_entity_poly.entity_id
_entity_poly.type
_entity_poly.pdbx_seq_one_letter_code
_entity_poly.pdbx_strand_id
1 'polypeptide(L)' 'MNEDQVIETIKRSIEESSRHERGVCIFLQIVKNADKLKHMSGSEFCRLVDIGETYRREFSLILKTSRRLQAAGLDPEKL' A
#
# COMPACT_ATOMS: atom_id res chain seq x y z
N MET A 1 -10.64 2.22 -11.09
CA MET A 1 -10.86 1.44 -9.86
C MET A 1 -11.20 2.42 -8.75
N ASN A 2 -12.32 2.26 -8.07
CA ASN A 2 -12.66 3.10 -6.91
C ASN A 2 -11.84 2.66 -5.68
N GLU A 3 -11.93 3.42 -4.58
CA GLU A 3 -11.14 3.15 -3.36
C GLU A 3 -11.42 1.76 -2.78
N ASP A 4 -12.69 1.33 -2.72
CA ASP A 4 -13.07 0.02 -2.21
C ASP A 4 -12.44 -1.13 -3.01
N GLN A 5 -12.47 -1.04 -4.34
CA GLN A 5 -11.84 -2.04 -5.21
C GLN A 5 -10.31 -2.08 -5.05
N VAL A 6 -9.67 -0.93 -4.77
CA VAL A 6 -8.24 -0.87 -4.46
C VAL A 6 -7.94 -1.61 -3.18
N ILE A 7 -8.71 -1.34 -2.12
CA ILE A 7 -8.53 -1.99 -0.82
C ILE A 7 -8.73 -3.50 -0.92
N GLU A 8 -9.78 -3.95 -1.59
CA GLU A 8 -10.03 -5.39 -1.79
C GLU A 8 -8.92 -6.08 -2.59
N THR A 9 -8.37 -5.41 -3.60
CA THR A 9 -7.23 -5.93 -4.37
C THR A 9 -5.97 -6.04 -3.51
N ILE A 10 -5.71 -5.04 -2.67
CA ILE A 10 -4.56 -5.02 -1.75
C ILE A 10 -4.70 -6.14 -0.70
N LYS A 11 -5.88 -6.29 -0.08
CA LYS A 11 -6.17 -7.35 0.90
C LYS A 11 -5.87 -8.72 0.34
N ARG A 12 -6.44 -9.02 -0.83
CA ARG A 12 -6.22 -10.29 -1.53
C ARG A 12 -4.73 -10.54 -1.79
N SER A 13 -4.01 -9.53 -2.28
CA SER A 13 -2.57 -9.65 -2.54
C SER A 13 -1.76 -9.95 -1.26
N ILE A 14 -2.15 -9.37 -0.13
CA ILE A 14 -1.53 -9.60 1.17
C ILE A 14 -1.87 -11.00 1.71
N GLU A 15 -3.10 -11.47 1.50
CA GLU A 15 -3.56 -12.81 1.89
C GLU A 15 -2.90 -13.93 1.06
N GLU A 16 -2.73 -13.71 -0.23
CA GLU A 16 -2.06 -14.64 -1.15
C GLU A 16 -0.53 -14.66 -0.98
N SER A 17 0.04 -13.63 -0.35
CA SER A 17 1.49 -13.57 -0.10
C SER A 17 1.95 -14.60 0.93
N SER A 18 3.16 -15.14 0.73
CA SER A 18 3.76 -16.04 1.71
C SER A 18 4.03 -15.31 3.03
N ARG A 19 4.04 -16.04 4.15
CA ARG A 19 4.27 -15.45 5.49
C ARG A 19 5.58 -14.64 5.57
N HIS A 20 6.62 -15.07 4.86
CA HIS A 20 7.93 -14.42 4.84
C HIS A 20 7.95 -13.15 3.99
N GLU A 21 7.06 -13.06 2.99
CA GLU A 21 7.00 -11.93 2.04
C GLU A 21 5.90 -10.93 2.39
N ARG A 22 4.99 -11.25 3.32
CA ARG A 22 3.83 -10.42 3.66
C ARG A 22 4.17 -8.96 3.91
N GLY A 23 5.24 -8.67 4.66
CA GLY A 23 5.68 -7.30 4.93
C GLY A 23 6.09 -6.56 3.66
N VAL A 24 6.85 -7.23 2.77
CA VAL A 24 7.25 -6.68 1.47
C VAL A 24 6.04 -6.49 0.56
N CYS A 25 5.09 -7.45 0.57
CA CYS A 25 3.85 -7.34 -0.18
C CYS A 25 3.06 -6.08 0.23
N ILE A 26 2.87 -5.84 1.54
CA ILE A 26 2.20 -4.63 2.04
C ILE A 26 2.87 -3.37 1.48
N PHE A 27 4.20 -3.29 1.57
CA PHE A 27 4.96 -2.13 1.10
C PHE A 27 4.87 -1.94 -0.41
N LEU A 28 4.96 -3.03 -1.18
CA LEU A 28 4.81 -3.01 -2.63
C LEU A 28 3.42 -2.54 -3.04
N GLN A 29 2.36 -2.99 -2.34
CA GLN A 29 0.99 -2.54 -2.60
C GLN A 29 0.78 -1.05 -2.34
N ILE A 30 1.45 -0.50 -1.31
CA ILE A 30 1.44 0.95 -1.05
C ILE A 30 2.14 1.72 -2.18
N VAL A 31 3.27 1.21 -2.69
CA VAL A 31 3.97 1.82 -3.83
C VAL A 31 3.10 1.78 -5.09
N LYS A 32 2.53 0.61 -5.42
CA LYS A 32 1.68 0.41 -6.60
C LYS A 32 0.44 1.30 -6.62
N ASN A 33 -0.15 1.56 -5.45
CA ASN A 33 -1.41 2.29 -5.33
C ASN A 33 -1.24 3.68 -4.69
N ALA A 34 -0.03 4.25 -4.67
CA ALA A 34 0.27 5.49 -3.96
C ALA A 34 -0.67 6.66 -4.30
N ASP A 35 -1.01 6.86 -5.58
CA ASP A 35 -1.93 7.93 -5.99
C ASP A 35 -3.37 7.73 -5.52
N LYS A 36 -3.78 6.47 -5.37
CA LYS A 36 -5.13 6.08 -4.93
C LYS A 36 -5.24 6.16 -3.41
N LEU A 37 -4.14 5.93 -2.69
CA LEU A 37 -4.06 5.93 -1.23
C LEU A 37 -3.75 7.32 -0.64
N LYS A 38 -3.51 8.35 -1.46
CA LYS A 38 -2.97 9.66 -1.02
C LYS A 38 -3.80 10.43 0.00
N HIS A 39 -5.09 10.11 0.15
CA HIS A 39 -6.02 10.75 1.08
C HIS A 39 -6.28 9.92 2.34
N MET A 40 -5.77 8.69 2.39
CA MET A 40 -6.01 7.74 3.46
C MET A 40 -5.03 7.93 4.61
N SER A 41 -5.52 7.84 5.85
CA SER A 41 -4.64 7.81 7.01
C SER A 41 -4.03 6.41 7.20
N GLY A 42 -2.86 6.30 7.84
CA GLY A 42 -2.27 4.98 8.10
C GLY A 42 -3.13 4.09 9.01
N SER A 43 -3.87 4.68 9.97
CA SER A 43 -4.81 3.93 10.81
C SER A 43 -5.99 3.38 9.99
N GLU A 44 -6.53 4.20 9.09
CA GLU A 44 -7.61 3.81 8.19
C GLU A 44 -7.16 2.71 7.23
N PHE A 45 -5.97 2.84 6.64
CA PHE A 45 -5.38 1.81 5.78
C PHE A 45 -5.25 0.48 6.53
N CYS A 46 -4.59 0.48 7.70
CA CYS A 46 -4.40 -0.73 8.51
C CYS A 46 -5.72 -1.43 8.82
N ARG A 47 -6.75 -0.67 9.20
CA ARG A 47 -8.10 -1.19 9.49
C ARG A 47 -8.77 -1.76 8.24
N LEU A 48 -8.73 -1.04 7.12
CA LEU A 48 -9.38 -1.44 5.88
C LEU A 48 -8.76 -2.71 5.29
N VAL A 49 -7.44 -2.82 5.34
CA VAL A 49 -6.69 -3.97 4.79
C VAL A 49 -6.44 -5.11 5.80
N ASP A 50 -7.00 -5.00 7.01
CA ASP A 50 -6.91 -5.99 8.09
C ASP A 50 -5.45 -6.38 8.45
N ILE A 51 -4.62 -5.36 8.72
CA ILE A 51 -3.25 -5.53 9.22
C ILE A 51 -3.05 -4.77 10.54
N GLY A 52 -2.03 -5.17 11.30
CA GLY A 52 -1.72 -4.54 12.58
C GLY A 52 -1.41 -3.04 12.47
N GLU A 53 -1.84 -2.27 13.48
CA GLU A 53 -1.57 -0.82 13.55
C GLU A 53 -0.06 -0.48 13.62
N THR A 54 0.78 -1.48 13.90
CA THR A 54 2.24 -1.36 13.86
C THR A 54 2.74 -0.81 12.53
N TYR A 55 2.01 -1.03 11.42
CA TYR A 55 2.38 -0.56 10.07
C TYR A 55 1.96 0.89 9.76
N ARG A 56 1.26 1.59 10.66
CA ARG A 56 0.73 2.94 10.40
C ARG A 56 1.81 3.94 9.99
N ARG A 57 2.97 3.89 10.65
CA ARG A 57 4.08 4.82 10.40
C ARG A 57 4.77 4.49 9.08
N GLU A 58 5.00 3.20 8.83
CA GLU A 58 5.58 2.64 7.63
C GLU A 58 4.71 2.96 6.42
N PHE A 59 3.40 2.83 6.53
CA PHE A 59 2.45 3.26 5.51
C PHE A 59 2.66 4.73 5.14
N SER A 60 2.68 5.61 6.13
CA SER A 60 2.79 7.05 5.90
C SER A 60 4.13 7.42 5.27
N LEU A 61 5.21 6.78 5.72
CA LEU A 61 6.56 6.97 5.19
C LEU A 61 6.68 6.46 3.75
N ILE A 62 6.20 5.25 3.48
CA ILE A 62 6.26 4.64 2.15
C ILE A 62 5.38 5.41 1.20
N LEU A 63 4.14 5.75 1.55
CA LEU A 63 3.26 6.56 0.70
C LEU A 63 3.90 7.89 0.29
N LYS A 64 4.51 8.60 1.24
CA LYS A 64 5.24 9.85 0.95
C LYS A 64 6.43 9.60 0.02
N THR A 65 7.15 8.50 0.20
CA THR A 65 8.31 8.13 -0.61
C THR A 65 7.90 7.73 -2.02
N SER A 66 6.89 6.89 -2.17
CA SER A 66 6.31 6.43 -3.44
C SER A 66 5.90 7.61 -4.32
N ARG A 67 5.24 8.62 -3.74
CA ARG A 67 4.87 9.85 -4.48
C ARG A 67 6.09 10.62 -5.01
N ARG A 68 7.20 10.65 -4.25
CA ARG A 68 8.46 11.26 -4.71
C ARG A 68 9.13 10.42 -5.80
N LEU A 69 9.09 9.10 -5.69
CA LEU A 69 9.62 8.20 -6.70
C LEU A 69 8.83 8.30 -8.01
N GLN A 70 7.50 8.35 -7.95
CA GLN A 70 6.64 8.58 -9.12
C GLN A 70 6.96 9.93 -9.78
N ALA A 71 7.13 10.99 -8.99
CA ALA A 71 7.56 12.29 -9.50
C ALA A 71 8.96 12.27 -10.13
N ALA A 72 9.81 11.30 -9.77
CA ALA A 72 11.12 11.06 -10.36
C ALA A 72 11.09 10.10 -11.57
N GLY A 73 9.92 9.61 -11.98
CA GLY A 73 9.75 8.74 -13.15
C GLY A 73 9.59 7.25 -12.83
N LEU A 74 9.41 6.86 -11.57
CA LEU A 74 8.98 5.49 -11.26
C LEU A 74 7.59 5.23 -11.86
N ASP A 75 7.48 4.13 -12.59
CA ASP A 75 6.25 3.65 -13.20
C ASP A 75 5.69 2.46 -12.39
N PRO A 76 4.63 2.64 -11.58
CA PRO A 76 4.13 1.60 -10.69
C PRO A 76 3.59 0.36 -11.40
N GLU A 77 3.21 0.48 -12.68
CA GLU A 77 2.70 -0.63 -13.49
C GLU A 77 3.83 -1.58 -13.95
N LYS A 78 5.10 -1.20 -13.75
CA LYS A 78 6.29 -2.02 -14.04
C LYS A 78 6.88 -2.71 -12.82
N LEU A 79 6.19 -2.66 -11.67
CA LEU A 79 6.59 -3.28 -10.40
C LEU A 79 5.90 -4.61 -10.13
#